data_AF-B1Z8N1-F1
#
_entry.id   AF-B1Z8N1-F1
#
_cell.length_a   1.000
_cell.length_b   1.000
_cell.length_c   1.000
_cell.angle_alpha   90.00
_cell.angle_beta   90.00
_cell.angle_gamma   90.00
#
_symmetry.space_group_name_H-M   'P 1'
#
loop_
_entity.id
_entity.type
_entity.pdbx_description
1 polymer ?
#
loop_
_entity_poly.entity_id
_entity_poly.type
_entity_poly.pdbx_seq_one_letter_code
_entity_poly.pdbx_strand_id
1 'polypeptide(L)'
;MNGLGGLNKSPNGVVIGLVQLQLPTITTRVDVTAQAERIVAMVAKARVNMATMDLVVFPEYGLHGLSMDTRPEILCTLDGPEVAAFKQACRDNRI
;
A
#
# COMPACT_ATOMS: atom_id res chain seq x y z
N MET A 1 -28.17 4.80 7.47
CA MET A 1 -26.93 5.33 8.07
C MET A 1 -25.80 5.08 7.07
N ASN A 2 -25.20 6.11 6.48
CA ASN A 2 -24.23 6.00 5.36
C ASN A 2 -22.79 5.63 5.79
N GLY A 3 -22.61 5.10 7.01
CA GLY A 3 -21.30 4.68 7.52
C GLY A 3 -20.39 5.79 8.03
N LEU A 4 -20.78 7.07 7.94
CA LEU A 4 -19.98 8.20 8.46
C LEU A 4 -20.11 8.42 9.98
N GLY A 5 -20.71 7.48 10.71
CA GLY A 5 -20.96 7.55 12.15
C GLY A 5 -19.77 7.16 13.04
N GLY A 6 -18.54 7.19 12.52
CA GLY A 6 -17.32 6.83 13.23
C GLY A 6 -16.62 5.59 12.64
N LEU A 7 -15.89 4.85 13.49
CA LEU A 7 -15.07 3.70 13.10
C LEU A 7 -15.86 2.38 12.97
N ASN A 8 -17.17 2.43 13.17
CA ASN A 8 -18.03 1.25 13.16
C ASN A 8 -18.39 0.87 11.71
N LYS A 9 -18.06 -0.37 11.36
CA LYS A 9 -18.46 -0.97 10.08
C LYS A 9 -19.96 -1.28 10.09
N SER A 10 -20.67 -0.91 9.03
CA SER A 10 -22.07 -1.32 8.83
C SER A 10 -22.15 -2.74 8.24
N PRO A 11 -23.25 -3.49 8.43
CA PRO A 11 -23.33 -4.90 8.01
C PRO A 11 -23.01 -5.14 6.52
N ASN A 12 -23.37 -4.21 5.66
CA ASN A 12 -23.13 -4.27 4.21
C ASN A 12 -22.14 -3.18 3.72
N GLY A 13 -21.41 -2.56 4.65
CA GLY A 13 -20.45 -1.49 4.34
C GLY A 13 -19.06 -2.03 4.01
N VAL A 14 -18.31 -1.26 3.22
CA VAL A 14 -16.88 -1.46 2.98
C VAL A 14 -16.13 -0.33 3.68
N VAL A 15 -15.13 -0.68 4.49
CA VAL A 15 -14.27 0.29 5.15
C VAL A 15 -13.02 0.51 4.31
N ILE A 16 -12.84 1.74 3.82
CA ILE A 16 -11.74 2.12 2.93
C ILE A 16 -10.77 3.05 3.66
N GLY A 17 -9.49 2.65 3.72
CA GLY A 17 -8.39 3.51 4.16
C GLY A 17 -7.71 4.17 2.97
N LEU A 18 -7.59 5.50 2.99
CA LEU A 18 -6.83 6.26 1.99
C LEU A 18 -5.52 6.72 2.61
N VAL A 19 -4.39 6.34 2.00
CA VAL A 19 -3.07 6.59 2.56
C VAL A 19 -2.49 7.87 1.96
N GLN A 20 -2.15 8.83 2.83
CA GLN A 20 -1.29 9.96 2.48
C GLN A 20 0.17 9.56 2.69
N LEU A 21 0.73 8.87 1.69
CA LEU A 21 2.13 8.45 1.72
C LEU A 21 3.05 9.59 1.26
N GLN A 22 4.08 9.88 2.05
CA GLN A 22 5.16 10.78 1.63
C GLN A 22 5.78 10.27 0.33
N LEU A 23 5.89 11.14 -0.67
CA LEU A 23 6.48 10.82 -1.97
C LEU A 23 7.95 10.39 -1.77
N PRO A 24 8.35 9.17 -2.19
CA PRO A 24 9.72 8.69 -2.05
C PRO A 24 10.63 9.26 -3.15
N THR A 25 11.93 9.29 -2.87
CA THR A 25 12.98 9.51 -3.89
C THR A 25 13.65 8.18 -4.16
N ILE A 26 13.59 7.71 -5.41
CA ILE A 26 14.12 6.42 -5.84
C ILE A 26 15.28 6.66 -6.82
N THR A 27 16.44 6.12 -6.49
CA THR A 27 17.67 6.23 -7.32
C THR A 27 18.29 4.87 -7.64
N THR A 28 18.04 3.87 -6.78
CA THR A 28 18.60 2.52 -6.86
C THR A 28 17.54 1.44 -6.64
N ARG A 29 17.87 0.20 -6.97
CA ARG A 29 17.01 -0.96 -6.67
C ARG A 29 16.75 -1.15 -5.17
N VAL A 30 17.73 -0.79 -4.35
CA VAL A 30 17.62 -0.87 -2.89
C VAL A 30 16.53 0.09 -2.41
N ASP A 31 16.44 1.29 -2.98
CA ASP A 31 15.39 2.26 -2.63
C ASP A 31 13.99 1.72 -2.95
N VAL A 32 13.83 1.06 -4.12
CA VAL A 32 12.55 0.42 -4.52
C VAL A 32 12.16 -0.66 -3.51
N THR A 33 13.12 -1.50 -3.12
CA THR A 33 12.90 -2.59 -2.16
C THR A 33 12.50 -2.05 -0.80
N ALA A 34 13.24 -1.07 -0.27
CA ALA A 34 12.95 -0.43 1.01
C ALA A 34 11.59 0.28 1.00
N GLN A 35 11.22 0.90 -0.11
CA GLN A 35 9.92 1.53 -0.25
C GLN A 35 8.77 0.51 -0.33
N ALA A 36 8.97 -0.62 -1.02
CA ALA A 36 8.01 -1.72 -1.03
C ALA A 36 7.80 -2.29 0.39
N GLU A 37 8.87 -2.51 1.15
CA GLU A 37 8.81 -2.93 2.55
C GLU A 37 8.04 -1.92 3.42
N ARG A 38 8.25 -0.62 3.19
CA ARG A 38 7.50 0.44 3.87
C ARG A 38 6.00 0.37 3.57
N ILE A 39 5.62 0.12 2.31
CA ILE A 39 4.22 -0.07 1.91
C ILE A 39 3.63 -1.30 2.62
N VAL A 40 4.34 -2.43 2.63
CA VAL A 40 3.92 -3.65 3.34
C VAL A 40 3.70 -3.38 4.83
N ALA A 41 4.64 -2.70 5.48
CA ALA A 41 4.53 -2.33 6.89
C ALA A 41 3.33 -1.41 7.16
N MET A 42 3.00 -0.51 6.23
CA MET A 42 1.82 0.35 6.34
C MET A 42 0.51 -0.41 6.18
N VAL A 43 0.43 -1.43 5.32
CA VAL A 43 -0.74 -2.31 5.23
C VAL A 43 -0.99 -2.99 6.58
N ALA A 44 0.05 -3.58 7.16
CA ALA A 44 -0.04 -4.20 8.48
C ALA A 44 -0.45 -3.20 9.57
N LYS A 45 0.15 -2.01 9.58
CA LYS A 45 -0.21 -0.94 10.51
C LYS A 45 -1.67 -0.50 10.34
N ALA A 46 -2.16 -0.34 9.12
CA ALA A 46 -3.53 0.06 8.84
C ALA A 46 -4.51 -0.99 9.39
N ARG A 47 -4.25 -2.28 9.13
CA ARG A 47 -5.07 -3.38 9.66
C ARG A 47 -5.09 -3.44 11.18
N VAL A 48 -3.93 -3.33 11.83
CA VAL A 48 -3.82 -3.41 13.29
C VAL A 48 -4.58 -2.26 13.97
N ASN A 49 -4.55 -1.05 13.40
CA ASN A 49 -5.23 0.11 13.98
C ASN A 49 -6.71 0.21 13.60
N MET A 50 -7.14 -0.44 12.51
CA MET A 50 -8.53 -0.51 12.09
C MET A 50 -8.87 -1.94 11.64
N ALA A 51 -9.21 -2.79 12.61
CA ALA A 51 -9.48 -4.21 12.38
C ALA A 51 -10.65 -4.49 11.42
N THR A 52 -11.52 -3.49 11.21
CA THR A 52 -12.66 -3.52 10.30
C THR A 52 -12.33 -3.10 8.87
N MET A 53 -11.09 -2.67 8.58
CA MET A 53 -10.67 -2.21 7.25
C MET A 53 -10.76 -3.34 6.23
N ASP A 54 -11.40 -3.04 5.10
CA ASP A 54 -11.61 -3.96 3.98
C ASP A 54 -10.74 -3.63 2.76
N LEU A 55 -10.36 -2.36 2.60
CA LEU A 55 -9.54 -1.90 1.49
C LEU A 55 -8.59 -0.80 1.96
N VAL A 56 -7.34 -0.85 1.51
CA VAL A 56 -6.37 0.24 1.67
C VAL A 56 -5.88 0.70 0.30
N VAL A 57 -5.89 2.01 0.07
CA VAL A 57 -5.52 2.61 -1.21
C VAL A 57 -4.28 3.49 -1.01
N PHE A 58 -3.22 3.18 -1.76
CA PHE A 58 -2.00 3.97 -1.83
C PHE A 58 -2.04 4.93 -3.03
N PRO A 59 -1.34 6.07 -2.96
CA PRO A 59 -1.32 7.03 -4.05
C PRO A 59 -0.51 6.51 -5.25
N GLU A 60 -0.79 7.07 -6.42
CA GLU A 60 0.07 6.92 -7.59
C GLU A 60 1.51 7.34 -7.24
N TYR A 61 2.49 6.72 -7.90
CA TYR A 61 3.92 6.92 -7.64
C TYR A 61 4.36 6.58 -6.21
N GLY A 62 3.51 5.92 -5.40
CA GLY A 62 3.86 5.52 -4.03
C GLY A 62 5.05 4.56 -3.93
N LEU A 63 5.34 3.78 -4.98
CA LEU A 63 6.48 2.86 -5.02
C LEU A 63 7.72 3.50 -5.67
N HIS A 64 7.59 4.07 -6.87
CA HIS A 64 8.72 4.55 -7.67
C HIS A 64 9.06 6.03 -7.45
N GLY A 65 8.22 6.78 -6.74
CA GLY A 65 8.35 8.23 -6.65
C GLY A 65 8.04 8.92 -7.99
N LEU A 66 8.15 10.25 -8.00
CA LEU A 66 7.90 11.06 -9.19
C LEU A 66 9.20 11.23 -9.98
N SER A 67 9.67 10.14 -10.61
CA SER A 67 10.86 10.12 -11.44
C SER A 67 10.52 9.82 -12.89
N MET A 68 11.22 10.47 -13.82
CA MET A 68 11.19 10.13 -15.25
C MET A 68 12.27 9.11 -15.63
N ASP A 69 13.00 8.59 -14.64
CA ASP A 69 14.04 7.58 -14.83
C ASP A 69 13.43 6.21 -15.17
N THR A 70 13.75 5.70 -16.35
CA THR A 70 13.23 4.43 -16.89
C THR A 70 14.31 3.35 -16.98
N ARG A 71 15.41 3.51 -16.26
CA ARG A 71 16.47 2.51 -16.20
C ARG A 71 15.94 1.15 -15.71
N PRO A 72 16.28 0.04 -16.39
CA PRO A 72 15.77 -1.29 -16.03
C PRO A 72 16.02 -1.69 -14.57
N GLU A 73 17.10 -1.19 -13.96
CA GLU A 73 17.49 -1.55 -12.59
C GLU A 73 16.46 -1.12 -11.53
N ILE A 74 15.69 -0.05 -11.80
CA ILE A 74 14.69 0.48 -10.86
C ILE A 74 13.25 0.17 -11.26
N LEU A 75 13.02 -0.37 -12.46
CA LEU A 75 11.69 -0.76 -12.91
C LEU A 75 11.26 -2.10 -12.32
N CYS A 76 9.95 -2.24 -12.11
CA CYS A 76 9.32 -3.46 -11.61
C CYS A 76 8.51 -4.16 -12.71
N THR A 77 8.33 -5.46 -12.56
CA THR A 77 7.37 -6.24 -13.35
C THR A 77 6.12 -6.53 -12.52
N LEU A 78 4.98 -6.79 -13.17
CA LEU A 78 3.72 -7.08 -12.46
C LEU A 78 3.75 -8.39 -11.66
N ASP A 79 4.64 -9.31 -12.04
CA ASP A 79 4.91 -10.57 -11.32
C ASP A 79 6.22 -10.53 -10.52
N GLY A 80 6.77 -9.32 -10.32
CA GLY A 80 8.01 -9.09 -9.60
C GLY A 80 7.87 -9.21 -8.08
N PRO A 81 9.01 -9.16 -7.36
CA PRO A 81 9.04 -9.35 -5.92
C PRO A 81 8.25 -8.29 -5.15
N GLU A 82 8.18 -7.05 -5.65
CA GLU A 82 7.42 -5.96 -5.02
C GLU A 82 5.91 -6.28 -5.00
N VAL A 83 5.36 -6.70 -6.14
CA VAL A 83 3.94 -7.06 -6.24
C VAL A 83 3.65 -8.36 -5.48
N ALA A 84 4.58 -9.32 -5.48
CA ALA A 84 4.46 -10.52 -4.67
C ALA A 84 4.39 -10.19 -3.16
N ALA A 85 5.23 -9.26 -2.69
CA ALA A 85 5.21 -8.78 -1.32
C ALA A 85 3.89 -8.06 -0.97
N PHE A 86 3.35 -7.23 -1.87
CA PHE A 86 2.05 -6.61 -1.67
C PHE A 86 0.91 -7.62 -1.59
N LYS A 87 0.89 -8.62 -2.50
CA LYS A 87 -0.09 -9.71 -2.47
C LYS A 87 -0.01 -10.49 -1.16
N GLN A 88 1.20 -10.75 -0.65
CA GLN A 88 1.38 -11.44 0.62
C GLN A 88 0.88 -10.59 1.80
N ALA A 89 1.20 -9.30 1.82
CA ALA A 89 0.73 -8.38 2.84
C ALA A 89 -0.81 -8.29 2.90
N CYS A 90 -1.48 -8.24 1.74
CA CYS A 90 -2.93 -8.32 1.63
C CYS A 90 -3.49 -9.60 2.26
N ARG A 91 -2.93 -10.77 1.92
CA ARG A 91 -3.35 -12.06 2.47
C ARG A 91 -3.17 -12.14 3.99
N ASP A 92 -2.00 -11.75 4.48
CA ASP A 92 -1.66 -11.82 5.90
C ASP A 92 -2.56 -10.92 6.74
N ASN A 93 -2.96 -9.77 6.17
CA ASN A 93 -3.81 -8.78 6.84
C ASN A 93 -5.29 -8.89 6.50
N ARG A 94 -5.68 -9.81 5.60
CA ARG A 94 -7.06 -9.98 5.10
C ARG A 94 -7.67 -8.66 4.59
N ILE A 95 -6.91 -7.92 3.78
CA ILE A 95 -7.31 -6.70 3.05
C ILE A 95 -7.15 -6.96 1.55
#